data_AF-A0A0P1G130-F1
#
_entry.id   AF-A0A0P1G130-F1
#
_cell.length_a   1.000
_cell.length_b   1.000
_cell.length_c   1.000
_cell.angle_alpha   90.00
_cell.angle_beta   90.00
_cell.angle_gamma   90.00
#
_symmetry.space_group_name_H-M   'P 1'
#
loop_
_entity.id
_entity.type
_entity.pdbx_description
1 polymer ?
#
loop_
_entity_poly.entity_id
_entity_poly.type
_entity_poly.pdbx_seq_one_letter_code
_entity_poly.pdbx_strand_id
1 'polypeptide(L)'
;MREAAAFLVCLALMAMGSGASAVECRNVEFDGSRYAVCEVNAADEELHLFRADPSGQPYGHFAPLAEDLSRGGEELVFAMNAGMYHEDRSAVGHYVENGVEQMRVISNPGPGNFGLLPNGIFCIRPQRADVIETRDFLEQKPDCRDATQSGPMLVIDGELHPRFLPDSTSRYIRNGVGTSQDGTRVVFAISNNTVTFHEFARLFRDALGLPNALFLDGNVSRLFARDLNRADLGRRMGPIVAVTEGRP
;
A
#
# COMPACT_ATOMS: atom_id res chain seq x y z
N MET A 1 -46.73 -31.66 -46.79
CA MET A 1 -46.87 -31.65 -45.32
C MET A 1 -45.47 -31.57 -44.72
N ARG A 2 -45.16 -30.42 -44.10
CA ARG A 2 -44.14 -30.13 -43.09
C ARG A 2 -42.76 -30.80 -43.21
N GLU A 3 -41.82 -30.01 -43.74
CA GLU A 3 -40.38 -30.14 -43.47
C GLU A 3 -40.08 -29.70 -42.04
N ALA A 4 -39.22 -30.42 -41.33
CA ALA A 4 -38.67 -30.02 -40.03
C ALA A 4 -37.19 -30.39 -39.98
N ALA A 5 -36.33 -29.47 -40.42
CA ALA A 5 -34.90 -29.52 -40.19
C ALA A 5 -34.62 -29.06 -38.76
N ALA A 6 -34.14 -29.98 -37.91
CA ALA A 6 -33.71 -29.67 -36.56
C ALA A 6 -32.31 -29.03 -36.60
N PHE A 7 -32.26 -27.71 -36.44
CA PHE A 7 -31.01 -26.98 -36.25
C PHE A 7 -30.56 -27.13 -34.80
N LEU A 8 -29.52 -27.93 -34.56
CA LEU A 8 -28.87 -28.03 -33.26
C LEU A 8 -27.89 -26.86 -33.12
N VAL A 9 -28.32 -25.77 -32.47
CA VAL A 9 -27.45 -24.64 -32.15
C VAL A 9 -26.66 -24.99 -30.89
N CYS A 10 -25.38 -25.39 -31.07
CA CYS A 10 -24.42 -25.45 -29.98
C CYS A 10 -24.09 -24.03 -29.52
N LEU A 11 -24.75 -23.57 -28.46
CA LEU A 11 -24.41 -22.32 -27.79
C LEU A 11 -23.15 -22.55 -26.94
N ALA A 12 -21.98 -22.28 -27.52
CA ALA A 12 -20.74 -22.22 -26.76
C ALA A 12 -20.81 -21.03 -25.80
N LEU A 13 -21.02 -21.30 -24.50
CA LEU A 13 -20.77 -20.31 -23.45
C LEU A 13 -19.27 -20.00 -23.45
N MET A 14 -18.87 -18.97 -24.19
CA MET A 14 -17.64 -18.26 -23.87
C MET A 14 -17.87 -17.61 -22.51
N ALA A 15 -17.38 -18.26 -21.45
CA ALA A 15 -17.12 -17.60 -20.20
C ALA A 15 -16.10 -16.49 -20.51
N MET A 16 -16.61 -15.28 -20.73
CA MET A 16 -15.82 -14.06 -20.62
C MET A 16 -15.40 -14.01 -19.15
N GLY A 17 -14.27 -14.64 -18.83
CA GLY A 17 -13.60 -14.42 -17.56
C GLY A 17 -13.33 -12.92 -17.51
N SER A 18 -14.13 -12.21 -16.72
CA SER A 18 -13.75 -10.89 -16.26
C SER A 18 -12.45 -11.15 -15.50
N GLY A 19 -11.31 -10.83 -16.11
CA GLY A 19 -10.08 -10.71 -15.35
C GLY A 19 -10.41 -9.80 -14.19
N ALA A 20 -10.39 -10.33 -12.97
CA ALA A 20 -10.53 -9.51 -11.78
C ALA A 20 -9.49 -8.40 -11.93
N SER A 21 -9.94 -7.15 -11.86
CA SER A 21 -9.05 -6.02 -12.05
C SER A 21 -7.95 -6.11 -11.01
N ALA A 22 -6.69 -6.07 -11.47
CA ALA A 22 -5.61 -5.52 -10.66
C ALA A 22 -6.14 -4.30 -9.92
N VAL A 23 -5.81 -4.20 -8.62
CA VAL A 23 -5.95 -3.03 -7.75
C VAL A 23 -6.90 -1.92 -8.24
N GLU A 24 -8.06 -1.77 -7.61
CA GLU A 24 -9.00 -0.71 -8.01
C GLU A 24 -8.54 0.64 -7.45
N CYS A 25 -8.13 1.56 -8.33
CA CYS A 25 -7.81 2.93 -7.92
C CYS A 25 -8.87 3.94 -8.36
N ARG A 26 -9.35 4.76 -7.41
CA ARG A 26 -10.37 5.79 -7.62
C ARG A 26 -10.07 7.08 -6.86
N ASN A 27 -10.65 8.19 -7.33
CA ASN A 27 -10.65 9.43 -6.56
C ASN A 27 -11.84 9.45 -5.58
N VAL A 28 -11.59 9.93 -4.37
CA VAL A 28 -12.58 10.03 -3.29
C VAL A 28 -12.54 11.43 -2.70
N GLU A 29 -13.71 11.99 -2.39
CA GLU A 29 -13.84 13.20 -1.59
C GLU A 29 -14.42 12.85 -0.22
N PHE A 30 -13.78 13.34 0.84
CA PHE A 30 -14.22 13.12 2.21
C PHE A 30 -13.88 14.34 3.06
N ASP A 31 -14.87 14.83 3.82
CA ASP A 31 -14.77 15.97 4.74
C ASP A 31 -14.03 17.18 4.14
N GLY A 32 -14.39 17.54 2.90
CA GLY A 32 -13.82 18.68 2.18
C GLY A 32 -12.41 18.47 1.60
N SER A 33 -11.84 17.27 1.70
CA SER A 33 -10.53 16.91 1.13
C SER A 33 -10.66 15.86 0.03
N ARG A 34 -9.72 15.88 -0.91
CA ARG A 34 -9.67 14.97 -2.07
C ARG A 34 -8.53 13.98 -1.89
N TYR A 35 -8.79 12.73 -2.23
CA TYR A 35 -7.87 11.60 -2.10
C TYR A 35 -7.86 10.77 -3.38
N ALA A 36 -6.74 10.12 -3.66
CA ALA A 36 -6.70 8.93 -4.49
C ALA A 36 -6.59 7.72 -3.56
N VAL A 37 -7.44 6.73 -3.78
CA VAL A 37 -7.53 5.50 -2.99
C VAL A 37 -7.37 4.32 -3.93
N CYS A 38 -6.50 3.39 -3.57
CA CYS A 38 -6.23 2.16 -4.31
C CYS A 38 -6.49 0.96 -3.39
N GLU A 39 -7.45 0.11 -3.77
CA GLU A 39 -7.89 -1.04 -3.00
C GLU A 39 -7.35 -2.32 -3.63
N VAL A 40 -6.64 -3.10 -2.82
CA VAL A 40 -5.94 -4.34 -3.17
C VAL A 40 -6.61 -5.48 -2.41
N ASN A 41 -7.02 -6.54 -3.12
CA ASN A 41 -7.36 -7.80 -2.49
C ASN A 41 -6.09 -8.64 -2.28
N ALA A 42 -5.55 -8.66 -1.06
CA ALA A 42 -4.34 -9.39 -0.73
C ALA A 42 -4.46 -10.92 -0.89
N ALA A 43 -5.69 -11.47 -1.03
CA ALA A 43 -5.91 -12.88 -1.31
C ALA A 43 -5.60 -13.26 -2.77
N ASP A 44 -5.77 -12.30 -3.70
CA ASP A 44 -5.75 -12.53 -5.14
C ASP A 44 -4.59 -11.80 -5.84
N GLU A 45 -4.14 -10.68 -5.29
CA GLU A 45 -3.18 -9.77 -5.92
C GLU A 45 -1.74 -9.97 -5.42
N GLU A 46 -0.79 -9.84 -6.34
CA GLU A 46 0.65 -9.91 -6.05
C GLU A 46 1.16 -8.57 -5.50
N LEU A 47 0.93 -8.34 -4.21
CA LEU A 47 1.41 -7.16 -3.48
C LEU A 47 2.80 -7.42 -2.90
N HIS A 48 3.83 -6.65 -3.26
CA HIS A 48 5.23 -6.86 -2.85
C HIS A 48 5.92 -5.57 -2.38
N LEU A 49 7.06 -5.72 -1.69
CA LEU A 49 7.99 -4.62 -1.40
C LEU A 49 9.22 -4.68 -2.30
N PHE A 50 9.72 -3.51 -2.67
CA PHE A 50 10.91 -3.34 -3.50
C PHE A 50 11.75 -2.19 -2.98
N ARG A 51 13.04 -2.41 -2.75
CA ARG A 51 13.98 -1.32 -2.41
C ARG A 51 15.07 -1.13 -3.44
N ALA A 52 15.66 -2.23 -3.90
CA ALA A 52 16.82 -2.23 -4.77
C ALA A 52 16.72 -3.32 -5.84
N ASP A 53 17.43 -3.10 -6.94
CA ASP A 53 17.58 -4.10 -7.99
C ASP A 53 18.46 -5.29 -7.52
N PRO A 54 18.57 -6.36 -8.33
CA PRO A 54 19.41 -7.52 -7.98
C PRO A 54 20.90 -7.21 -7.77
N SER A 55 21.39 -6.04 -8.21
CA SER A 55 22.77 -5.58 -7.95
C SER A 55 22.92 -4.82 -6.64
N GLY A 56 21.81 -4.59 -5.92
CA GLY A 56 21.76 -3.83 -4.67
C GLY A 56 21.63 -2.32 -4.86
N GLN A 57 21.45 -1.83 -6.10
CA GLN A 57 21.25 -0.42 -6.38
C GLN A 57 19.78 -0.03 -6.10
N PRO A 58 19.51 0.96 -5.22
CA PRO A 58 18.14 1.41 -4.98
C PRO A 58 17.42 1.90 -6.25
N TYR A 59 16.20 1.41 -6.49
CA TYR A 59 15.36 1.86 -7.62
C TYR A 59 15.11 3.38 -7.54
N GLY A 60 14.64 3.84 -6.38
CA GLY A 60 14.40 5.24 -6.06
C GLY A 60 13.27 5.95 -6.82
N HIS A 61 12.79 5.37 -7.92
CA HIS A 61 11.64 5.85 -8.69
C HIS A 61 10.83 4.66 -9.22
N PHE A 62 9.59 4.89 -9.62
CA PHE A 62 8.73 3.87 -10.22
C PHE A 62 9.22 3.38 -11.60
N ALA A 63 9.85 4.25 -12.40
CA ALA A 63 10.28 3.89 -13.75
C ALA A 63 11.38 2.80 -13.78
N PRO A 64 12.48 2.90 -13.00
CA PRO A 64 13.45 1.81 -12.90
C PRO A 64 12.85 0.49 -12.40
N LEU A 65 11.91 0.55 -11.44
CA LEU A 65 11.19 -0.63 -10.96
C LEU A 65 10.34 -1.25 -12.08
N ALA A 66 9.55 -0.45 -12.79
CA ALA A 66 8.71 -0.91 -13.88
C ALA A 66 9.52 -1.52 -15.04
N GLU A 67 10.69 -0.95 -15.36
CA GLU A 67 11.61 -1.51 -16.35
C GLU A 67 12.15 -2.87 -15.91
N ASP A 68 12.54 -3.00 -14.64
CA ASP A 68 13.04 -4.26 -14.10
C ASP A 68 11.97 -5.36 -14.11
N LEU A 69 10.77 -5.06 -13.62
CA LEU A 69 9.60 -5.95 -13.67
C LEU A 69 9.29 -6.38 -15.11
N SER A 70 9.31 -5.43 -16.06
CA SER A 70 9.05 -5.75 -17.47
C SER A 70 10.10 -6.68 -18.07
N ARG A 71 11.36 -6.67 -17.60
CA ARG A 71 12.37 -7.65 -18.02
C ARG A 71 12.09 -9.04 -17.45
N GLY A 72 11.46 -9.11 -16.27
CA GLY A 72 10.99 -10.33 -15.62
C GLY A 72 9.67 -10.89 -16.18
N GLY A 73 9.02 -10.17 -17.09
CA GLY A 73 7.71 -10.56 -17.62
C GLY A 73 6.54 -10.14 -16.74
N GLU A 74 6.74 -9.14 -15.88
CA GLU A 74 5.69 -8.55 -15.04
C GLU A 74 5.41 -7.10 -15.44
N GLU A 75 4.24 -6.59 -15.06
CA GLU A 75 3.84 -5.20 -15.23
C GLU A 75 3.56 -4.56 -13.86
N LEU A 76 3.98 -3.30 -13.70
CA LEU A 76 3.62 -2.50 -12.53
C LEU A 76 2.21 -1.93 -12.70
N VAL A 77 1.29 -2.24 -11.78
CA VAL A 77 -0.10 -1.76 -11.86
C VAL A 77 -0.42 -0.66 -10.83
N PHE A 78 0.19 -0.78 -9.66
CA PHE A 78 0.14 0.19 -8.57
C PHE A 78 1.49 0.26 -7.89
N ALA A 79 1.91 1.47 -7.49
CA ALA A 79 3.04 1.63 -6.57
C ALA A 79 2.92 2.88 -5.72
N MET A 80 3.48 2.80 -4.52
CA MET A 80 3.58 3.91 -3.58
C MET A 80 4.91 3.82 -2.83
N ASN A 81 5.47 4.95 -2.39
CA ASN A 81 6.56 4.86 -1.41
C ASN A 81 6.06 4.20 -0.12
N ALA A 82 6.87 3.32 0.44
CA ALA A 82 6.58 2.60 1.67
C ALA A 82 7.19 3.35 2.88
N GLY A 83 7.82 2.65 3.82
CA GLY A 83 8.37 3.23 5.04
C GLY A 83 9.49 4.25 4.83
N MET A 84 9.81 4.98 5.90
CA MET A 84 10.86 5.99 5.93
C MET A 84 12.24 5.41 5.63
N TYR A 85 13.12 6.23 5.06
CA TYR A 85 14.45 5.81 4.59
C TYR A 85 15.58 6.79 4.96
N HIS A 86 16.80 6.27 4.99
CA HIS A 86 18.05 7.03 5.13
C HIS A 86 18.51 7.63 3.78
N GLU A 87 19.51 8.52 3.79
CA GLU A 87 19.98 9.18 2.56
C GLU A 87 20.44 8.20 1.47
N ASP A 88 20.98 7.06 1.87
CA ASP A 88 21.39 5.93 1.02
C ASP A 88 20.22 5.05 0.53
N ARG A 89 18.98 5.39 0.91
CA ARG A 89 17.73 4.70 0.57
C ARG A 89 17.52 3.36 1.28
N SER A 90 18.31 3.06 2.30
CA SER A 90 18.01 1.97 3.25
C SER A 90 16.81 2.34 4.14
N ALA A 91 16.05 1.34 4.60
CA ALA A 91 14.90 1.56 5.47
C ALA A 91 15.34 2.03 6.88
N VAL A 92 14.58 2.94 7.49
CA VAL A 92 14.84 3.44 8.85
C VAL A 92 14.45 2.41 9.92
N GLY A 93 13.30 1.76 9.73
CA GLY A 93 12.75 0.75 10.64
C GLY A 93 12.75 -0.64 10.03
N HIS A 94 11.97 -1.55 10.62
CA HIS A 94 11.85 -2.93 10.15
C HIS A 94 11.64 -2.99 8.64
N TYR A 95 12.44 -3.81 7.97
CA TYR A 95 12.30 -4.07 6.55
C TYR A 95 12.61 -5.53 6.24
N VAL A 96 11.62 -6.22 5.70
CA VAL A 96 11.74 -7.58 5.18
C VAL A 96 11.34 -7.51 3.71
N GLU A 97 12.15 -8.12 2.85
CA GLU A 97 11.88 -8.25 1.42
C GLU A 97 12.14 -9.70 1.02
N ASN A 98 11.16 -10.37 0.43
CA ASN A 98 11.26 -11.78 0.02
C ASN A 98 11.73 -12.72 1.14
N GLY A 99 11.22 -12.51 2.36
CA GLY A 99 11.52 -13.29 3.56
C GLY A 99 12.90 -12.99 4.17
N VAL A 100 13.65 -12.03 3.64
CA VAL A 100 14.97 -11.64 4.16
C VAL A 100 14.85 -10.34 4.93
N GLU A 101 15.11 -10.40 6.23
CA GLU A 101 15.21 -9.20 7.08
C GLU A 101 16.46 -8.39 6.73
N GLN A 102 16.28 -7.17 6.25
CA GLN A 102 17.38 -6.22 6.00
C GLN A 102 17.53 -5.22 7.14
N MET A 103 16.46 -4.94 7.89
CA MET A 103 16.46 -4.02 9.03
C MET A 103 15.54 -4.52 10.15
N ARG A 104 16.03 -4.37 11.39
CA ARG A 104 15.32 -4.76 12.61
C ARG A 104 14.17 -3.82 12.96
N VAL A 105 13.23 -4.31 13.77
CA VAL A 105 12.18 -3.50 14.39
C VAL A 105 12.75 -2.43 15.31
N ILE A 106 12.22 -1.20 15.21
CA ILE A 106 12.55 -0.08 16.09
C ILE A 106 11.30 0.31 16.89
N SER A 107 11.26 -0.04 18.18
CA SER A 107 10.12 0.20 19.07
C SER A 107 10.27 1.40 19.99
N ASN A 108 11.46 2.00 20.02
CA ASN A 108 11.76 3.16 20.86
C ASN A 108 11.30 4.46 20.20
N PRO A 109 10.90 5.48 20.98
CA PRO A 109 10.63 6.80 20.45
C PRO A 109 11.90 7.38 19.80
N GLY A 110 11.70 8.27 18.83
CA GLY A 110 12.78 8.86 18.04
C GLY A 110 12.37 10.19 17.42
N PRO A 111 13.23 10.77 16.57
CA PRO A 111 12.90 12.00 15.86
C PRO A 111 11.86 11.77 14.75
N GLY A 112 11.19 12.85 14.36
CA GLY A 112 10.27 12.87 13.22
C GLY A 112 8.99 12.04 13.43
N ASN A 113 8.27 11.82 12.32
CA ASN A 113 7.01 11.06 12.33
C ASN A 113 7.21 9.60 12.77
N PHE A 114 8.35 9.00 12.43
CA PHE A 114 8.68 7.63 12.85
C PHE A 114 8.64 7.43 14.38
N GLY A 115 9.09 8.44 15.13
CA GLY A 115 9.10 8.41 16.59
C GLY A 115 7.81 8.93 17.25
N LEU A 116 6.81 9.31 16.47
CA LEU A 116 5.47 9.64 16.96
C LEU A 116 4.73 8.33 17.28
N LEU A 117 4.97 7.80 18.47
CA LEU A 117 4.36 6.55 18.92
C LEU A 117 2.85 6.70 19.25
N PRO A 118 2.03 5.67 19.01
CA PRO A 118 2.38 4.37 18.41
C PRO A 118 2.75 4.44 16.91
N ASN A 119 3.76 3.67 16.52
CA ASN A 119 4.13 3.44 15.11
C ASN A 119 3.81 1.97 14.77
N GLY A 120 3.99 1.55 13.51
CA GLY A 120 3.54 0.23 13.11
C GLY A 120 4.29 -0.38 11.94
N ILE A 121 3.99 -1.64 11.69
CA ILE A 121 4.53 -2.45 10.61
C ILE A 121 3.37 -2.79 9.67
N PHE A 122 3.56 -2.53 8.38
CA PHE A 122 2.76 -3.17 7.35
C PHE A 122 3.43 -4.51 6.99
N CYS A 123 2.77 -5.62 7.34
CA CYS A 123 3.26 -6.99 7.19
C CYS A 123 2.44 -7.70 6.11
N ILE A 124 3.11 -8.19 5.06
CA ILE A 124 2.51 -8.93 3.96
C ILE A 124 2.83 -10.42 4.12
N ARG A 125 1.79 -11.26 4.01
CA ARG A 125 1.83 -12.71 4.18
C ARG A 125 1.11 -13.38 3.00
N PRO A 126 1.19 -14.71 2.85
CA PRO A 126 0.38 -15.40 1.86
C PRO A 126 -1.11 -15.07 2.05
N GLN A 127 -1.73 -14.52 1.01
CA GLN A 127 -3.15 -14.23 0.91
C GLN A 127 -3.71 -13.21 1.91
N ARG A 128 -2.85 -12.43 2.58
CA ARG A 128 -3.26 -11.38 3.52
C ARG A 128 -2.16 -10.34 3.76
N ALA A 129 -2.54 -9.14 4.13
CA ALA A 129 -1.62 -8.16 4.71
C ALA A 129 -2.28 -7.40 5.85
N ASP A 130 -1.46 -7.03 6.83
CA ASP A 130 -1.93 -6.46 8.08
C ASP A 130 -1.07 -5.25 8.46
N VAL A 131 -1.73 -4.15 8.85
CA VAL A 131 -1.11 -3.09 9.63
C VAL A 131 -1.18 -3.48 11.10
N ILE A 132 -0.02 -3.56 11.74
CA ILE A 132 0.14 -4.03 13.13
C ILE A 132 0.92 -2.97 13.91
N GLU A 133 0.45 -2.62 15.12
CA GLU A 133 1.20 -1.75 16.02
C GLU A 133 2.53 -2.44 16.42
N THR A 134 3.60 -1.66 16.58
CA THR A 134 4.96 -2.21 16.73
C THR A 134 5.16 -3.13 17.94
N ARG A 135 4.54 -2.85 19.09
CA ARG A 135 4.64 -3.71 20.28
C ARG A 135 3.83 -4.98 20.10
N ASP A 136 2.63 -4.87 19.53
CA ASP A 136 1.81 -6.04 19.18
C ASP A 136 2.55 -6.95 18.20
N PHE A 137 3.24 -6.37 17.21
CA PHE A 137 4.09 -7.11 16.28
C PHE A 137 5.22 -7.86 16.99
N LEU A 138 5.88 -7.23 17.97
CA LEU A 138 6.96 -7.85 18.75
C LEU A 138 6.47 -9.00 19.65
N GLU A 139 5.22 -8.94 20.09
CA GLU A 139 4.57 -9.99 20.88
C GLU A 139 4.11 -11.15 20.00
N GLN A 140 3.42 -10.86 18.90
CA GLN A 140 2.84 -11.85 18.01
C GLN A 140 3.87 -12.52 17.09
N LYS A 141 4.91 -11.77 16.69
CA LYS A 141 5.98 -12.20 15.77
C LYS A 141 5.44 -12.92 14.52
N PRO A 142 4.54 -12.28 13.75
CA PRO A 142 4.05 -12.89 12.53
C PRO A 142 5.19 -13.09 11.53
N ASP A 143 5.11 -14.19 10.78
CA ASP A 143 6.06 -14.48 9.70
C ASP A 143 5.64 -13.71 8.44
N CYS A 144 6.27 -12.56 8.20
CA CYS A 144 6.00 -11.71 7.06
C CYS A 144 6.91 -12.08 5.89
N ARG A 145 6.34 -12.31 4.71
CA ARG A 145 7.13 -12.40 3.47
C ARG A 145 7.78 -11.06 3.16
N ASP A 146 7.02 -9.98 3.32
CA ASP A 146 7.52 -8.61 3.22
C ASP A 146 7.02 -7.79 4.40
N ALA A 147 7.83 -6.85 4.87
CA ALA A 147 7.43 -5.96 5.95
C ALA A 147 8.09 -4.60 5.81
N THR A 148 7.35 -3.54 6.13
CA THR A 148 7.90 -2.18 6.23
C THR A 148 7.36 -1.50 7.48
N GLN A 149 8.27 -1.00 8.32
CA GLN A 149 7.90 -0.19 9.46
C GLN A 149 7.84 1.28 9.08
N SER A 150 6.81 1.95 9.57
CA SER A 150 6.66 3.38 9.45
C SER A 150 5.92 3.94 10.65
N GLY A 151 5.66 5.24 10.66
CA GLY A 151 4.89 5.85 11.73
C GLY A 151 4.58 7.32 11.45
N PRO A 152 3.52 7.85 12.09
CA PRO A 152 2.70 7.21 13.13
C PRO A 152 1.69 6.17 12.61
N MET A 153 1.15 5.33 13.50
CA MET A 153 -0.14 4.68 13.24
C MET A 153 -1.19 5.77 13.01
N LEU A 154 -2.10 5.57 12.07
CA LEU A 154 -3.21 6.47 11.80
C LEU A 154 -4.44 6.05 12.60
N VAL A 155 -4.77 4.76 12.56
CA VAL A 155 -5.87 4.13 13.28
C VAL A 155 -5.33 2.90 13.98
N ILE A 156 -5.68 2.71 15.24
CA ILE A 156 -5.34 1.56 16.08
C ILE A 156 -6.64 0.99 16.63
N ASP A 157 -6.99 -0.23 16.24
CA ASP A 157 -8.21 -0.93 16.68
C ASP A 157 -9.49 -0.08 16.58
N GLY A 158 -9.61 0.67 15.50
CA GLY A 158 -10.75 1.56 15.22
C GLY A 158 -10.68 2.92 15.91
N GLU A 159 -9.67 3.20 16.72
CA GLU A 159 -9.43 4.51 17.34
C GLU A 159 -8.39 5.32 16.57
N LEU A 160 -8.56 6.64 16.51
CA LEU A 160 -7.51 7.50 15.93
C LEU A 160 -6.31 7.57 16.86
N HIS A 161 -5.14 7.74 16.28
CA HIS A 161 -3.92 7.94 17.06
C HIS A 161 -4.08 9.09 18.09
N PRO A 162 -3.77 8.85 19.39
CA PRO A 162 -4.16 9.73 20.49
C PRO A 162 -3.48 11.11 20.47
N ARG A 163 -2.36 11.24 19.75
CA ARG A 163 -1.62 12.51 19.61
C ARG A 163 -2.09 13.38 18.44
N PHE A 164 -3.08 12.97 17.65
CA PHE A 164 -3.57 13.77 16.54
C PHE A 164 -4.52 14.87 17.02
N LEU A 165 -4.11 16.11 16.78
CA LEU A 165 -4.90 17.29 17.13
C LEU A 165 -5.90 17.61 16.00
N PRO A 166 -7.21 17.73 16.30
CA PRO A 166 -8.22 18.13 15.31
C PRO A 166 -7.91 19.49 14.65
N ASP A 167 -7.31 20.41 15.40
CA ASP A 167 -6.96 21.78 15.02
C ASP A 167 -5.46 21.94 14.65
N SER A 168 -4.77 20.84 14.31
CA SER A 168 -3.36 20.89 13.93
C SER A 168 -3.10 21.83 12.74
N THR A 169 -2.03 22.61 12.84
CA THR A 169 -1.56 23.46 11.73
C THR A 169 -0.61 22.71 10.78
N SER A 170 -0.20 21.49 11.11
CA SER A 170 0.72 20.66 10.32
C SER A 170 -0.01 20.03 9.13
N ARG A 171 0.07 20.69 7.97
CA ARG A 171 -0.61 20.29 6.74
C ARG A 171 0.38 19.91 5.65
N TYR A 172 0.27 18.68 5.16
CA TYR A 172 1.12 18.14 4.08
C TYR A 172 0.30 17.24 3.15
N ILE A 173 0.86 16.93 1.99
CA ILE A 173 0.43 15.74 1.25
C ILE A 173 0.84 14.52 2.09
N ARG A 174 -0.09 13.60 2.31
CA ARG A 174 0.10 12.42 3.14
C ARG A 174 -0.30 11.18 2.37
N ASN A 175 0.42 10.09 2.59
CA ASN A 175 0.04 8.77 2.14
C ASN A 175 0.05 7.75 3.28
N GLY A 176 -0.65 6.65 3.08
CA GLY A 176 -0.88 5.65 4.11
C GLY A 176 -1.49 4.38 3.55
N VAL A 177 -1.49 3.34 4.37
CA VAL A 177 -2.13 2.06 4.11
C VAL A 177 -3.00 1.67 5.29
N GLY A 178 -4.17 1.08 5.03
CA GLY A 178 -5.01 0.47 6.06
C GLY A 178 -5.49 -0.90 5.65
N THR A 179 -5.79 -1.75 6.63
CA THR A 179 -6.12 -3.15 6.40
C THR A 179 -7.39 -3.56 7.16
N SER A 180 -8.20 -4.42 6.56
CA SER A 180 -9.32 -5.08 7.24
C SER A 180 -8.83 -6.05 8.31
N GLN A 181 -9.72 -6.43 9.23
CA GLN A 181 -9.40 -7.36 10.31
C GLN A 181 -9.03 -8.77 9.81
N ASP A 182 -9.59 -9.19 8.69
CA ASP A 182 -9.25 -10.48 8.06
C ASP A 182 -7.98 -10.42 7.19
N GLY A 183 -7.42 -9.22 6.99
CA GLY A 183 -6.21 -8.97 6.21
C GLY A 183 -6.38 -9.11 4.69
N THR A 184 -7.61 -9.35 4.18
CA THR A 184 -7.85 -9.53 2.74
C THR A 184 -7.96 -8.20 2.01
N ARG A 185 -8.52 -7.17 2.65
CA ARG A 185 -8.71 -5.84 2.07
C ARG A 185 -7.61 -4.91 2.53
N VAL A 186 -6.76 -4.48 1.59
CA VAL A 186 -5.70 -3.51 1.83
C VAL A 186 -6.02 -2.25 1.03
N VAL A 187 -6.00 -1.09 1.68
CA VAL A 187 -6.33 0.18 1.04
C VAL A 187 -5.19 1.15 1.21
N PHE A 188 -4.59 1.54 0.10
CA PHE A 188 -3.61 2.62 0.03
C PHE A 188 -4.31 3.93 -0.30
N ALA A 189 -3.89 5.02 0.34
CA ALA A 189 -4.43 6.33 0.04
C ALA A 189 -3.33 7.39 -0.03
N ILE A 190 -3.55 8.40 -0.86
CA ILE A 190 -2.76 9.64 -0.90
C ILE A 190 -3.69 10.84 -1.01
N SER A 191 -3.45 11.89 -0.24
CA SER A 191 -4.20 13.14 -0.33
C SER A 191 -3.79 13.96 -1.55
N ASN A 192 -4.75 14.51 -2.30
CA ASN A 192 -4.51 15.39 -3.44
C ASN A 192 -4.41 16.88 -3.06
N ASN A 193 -4.77 17.22 -1.82
CA ASN A 193 -4.51 18.51 -1.18
C ASN A 193 -3.83 18.28 0.17
N THR A 194 -3.27 19.33 0.77
CA THR A 194 -2.64 19.20 2.08
C THR A 194 -3.69 18.92 3.14
N VAL A 195 -3.38 18.02 4.08
CA VAL A 195 -4.24 17.57 5.17
C VAL A 195 -3.45 17.44 6.47
N THR A 196 -4.14 17.55 7.61
CA THR A 196 -3.57 17.19 8.91
C THR A 196 -3.52 15.67 9.09
N PHE A 197 -2.80 15.19 10.10
CA PHE A 197 -2.85 13.77 10.47
C PHE A 197 -4.25 13.35 10.91
N HIS A 198 -4.96 14.21 11.65
CA HIS A 198 -6.32 13.94 12.11
C HIS A 198 -7.29 13.79 10.93
N GLU A 199 -7.23 14.71 9.95
CA GLU A 199 -8.05 14.62 8.73
C GLU A 199 -7.74 13.35 7.93
N PHE A 200 -6.45 13.05 7.74
CA PHE A 200 -6.05 11.87 6.97
C PHE A 200 -6.43 10.56 7.65
N ALA A 201 -6.28 10.46 8.98
CA ALA A 201 -6.63 9.26 9.72
C ALA A 201 -8.15 8.99 9.73
N ARG A 202 -8.99 10.04 9.73
CA ARG A 202 -10.43 9.90 9.59
C ARG A 202 -10.86 9.35 8.23
N LEU A 203 -10.09 9.55 7.15
CA LEU A 203 -10.37 8.85 5.90
C LEU A 203 -10.38 7.33 6.13
N PHE A 204 -9.37 6.78 6.80
CA PHE A 204 -9.27 5.35 7.06
C PHE A 204 -10.36 4.86 8.03
N ARG A 205 -10.55 5.57 9.15
CA ARG A 205 -11.51 5.15 10.18
C ARG A 205 -12.97 5.35 9.75
N ASP A 206 -13.31 6.57 9.32
CA ASP A 206 -14.70 7.01 9.17
C ASP A 206 -15.25 6.75 7.77
N ALA A 207 -14.42 6.94 6.72
CA ALA A 207 -14.87 6.76 5.34
C ALA A 207 -14.63 5.33 4.82
N LEU A 208 -13.48 4.74 5.14
CA LEU A 208 -13.07 3.42 4.65
C LEU A 208 -13.39 2.28 5.62
N GLY A 209 -13.71 2.58 6.88
CA GLY A 209 -14.08 1.60 7.90
C GLY A 209 -12.95 0.63 8.28
N LEU A 210 -11.70 1.07 8.18
CA LEU A 210 -10.53 0.22 8.41
C LEU A 210 -10.07 0.31 9.88
N PRO A 211 -9.95 -0.82 10.60
CA PRO A 211 -9.61 -0.83 12.01
C PRO A 211 -8.15 -0.44 12.27
N ASN A 212 -7.25 -0.73 11.33
CA ASN A 212 -5.83 -0.40 11.48
C ASN A 212 -5.33 0.29 10.22
N ALA A 213 -4.58 1.37 10.42
CA ALA A 213 -3.97 2.13 9.33
C ALA A 213 -2.65 2.75 9.77
N LEU A 214 -1.73 2.89 8.83
CA LEU A 214 -0.35 3.30 9.03
C LEU A 214 0.00 4.44 8.09
N PHE A 215 0.60 5.49 8.62
CA PHE A 215 1.22 6.52 7.82
C PHE A 215 2.54 6.01 7.26
N LEU A 216 2.77 6.20 5.96
CA LEU A 216 4.00 5.79 5.31
C LEU A 216 5.05 6.92 5.46
N ASP A 217 5.75 7.30 4.39
CA ASP A 217 6.80 8.32 4.49
C ASP A 217 6.24 9.75 4.35
N GLY A 218 6.74 10.66 5.19
CA GLY A 218 6.42 12.09 5.16
C GLY A 218 7.41 12.95 4.38
N ASN A 219 8.59 12.42 4.03
CA ASN A 219 9.55 13.14 3.18
C ASN A 219 9.13 13.12 1.70
N VAL A 220 8.44 12.07 1.28
CA VAL A 220 7.93 11.88 -0.07
C VAL A 220 6.58 11.17 0.02
N SER A 221 5.59 11.65 -0.75
CA SER A 221 4.34 10.94 -1.00
C SER A 221 4.10 10.92 -2.50
N ARG A 222 4.18 9.74 -3.11
CA ARG A 222 4.08 9.53 -4.55
C ARG A 222 3.24 8.31 -4.85
N LEU A 223 2.46 8.38 -5.91
CA LEU A 223 1.60 7.31 -6.40
C LEU A 223 1.89 7.03 -7.88
N PHE A 224 2.00 5.76 -8.21
CA PHE A 224 1.76 5.20 -9.54
C PHE A 224 0.45 4.40 -9.48
N ALA A 225 -0.49 4.71 -10.36
CA ALA A 225 -1.76 4.00 -10.47
C ALA A 225 -2.23 4.00 -11.91
N ARG A 226 -2.28 2.80 -12.51
CA ARG A 226 -2.69 2.60 -13.92
C ARG A 226 -4.11 3.11 -14.18
N ASP A 227 -5.07 2.74 -13.32
CA ASP A 227 -6.48 3.13 -13.45
C ASP A 227 -6.71 4.65 -13.40
N LEU A 228 -5.85 5.36 -12.67
CA LEU A 228 -5.91 6.83 -12.56
C LEU A 228 -5.08 7.54 -13.62
N ASN A 229 -4.38 6.80 -14.50
CA ASN A 229 -3.37 7.32 -15.41
C ASN A 229 -2.40 8.28 -14.70
N ARG A 230 -1.94 7.87 -13.51
CA ARG A 230 -1.14 8.71 -12.61
C ARG A 230 0.23 8.08 -12.38
N ALA A 231 1.27 8.88 -12.56
CA ALA A 231 2.64 8.54 -12.21
C ALA A 231 3.34 9.78 -11.63
N ASP A 232 3.38 9.89 -10.30
CA ASP A 232 3.94 11.06 -9.65
C ASP A 232 5.46 11.12 -9.83
N LEU A 233 5.97 12.27 -10.28
CA LEU A 233 7.38 12.59 -10.30
C LEU A 233 7.82 13.17 -8.95
N GLY A 234 9.12 13.15 -8.66
CA GLY A 234 9.64 13.74 -7.43
C GLY A 234 11.02 13.24 -7.04
N ARG A 235 11.38 13.47 -5.77
CA ARG A 235 12.66 13.04 -5.19
C ARG A 235 12.80 11.52 -5.22
N ARG A 236 14.05 11.06 -5.18
CA ARG A 236 14.38 9.64 -5.00
C ARG A 236 13.83 9.13 -3.66
N MET A 237 13.19 7.98 -3.71
CA MET A 237 12.56 7.29 -2.58
C MET A 237 13.42 6.12 -2.10
N GLY A 238 13.07 5.58 -0.93
CA GLY A 238 13.59 4.31 -0.43
C GLY A 238 12.71 3.15 -0.84
N PRO A 239 12.20 2.36 0.13
CA PRO A 239 11.24 1.28 -0.12
C PRO A 239 10.00 1.73 -0.92
N ILE A 240 9.54 0.85 -1.80
CA ILE A 240 8.35 0.98 -2.62
C ILE A 240 7.46 -0.23 -2.34
N VAL A 241 6.18 0.00 -2.12
CA VAL A 241 5.15 -1.05 -2.12
C VAL A 241 4.45 -1.03 -3.47
N ALA A 242 4.21 -2.19 -4.06
CA ALA A 242 3.64 -2.29 -5.39
C ALA A 242 2.79 -3.53 -5.57
N VAL A 243 1.78 -3.43 -6.44
CA VAL A 243 1.10 -4.58 -7.02
C VAL A 243 1.67 -4.82 -8.41
N THR A 244 1.94 -6.07 -8.73
CA THR A 244 2.42 -6.51 -10.05
C THR A 244 1.46 -7.51 -10.68
N GLU A 245 1.51 -7.64 -11.99
CA GLU A 245 0.78 -8.66 -12.73
C GLU A 245 1.70 -9.35 -13.72
N GLY A 246 1.52 -10.66 -13.92
CA GLY A 246 2.18 -11.37 -15.01
C GLY A 246 1.74 -10.80 -16.35
N ARG A 247 2.69 -10.52 -17.23
CA ARG A 247 2.39 -10.10 -18.61
C ARG A 247 1.87 -11.31 -19.39
N PRO A 248 0.69 -11.21 -20.04
CA PRO A 248 0.17 -12.28 -20.87
C PRO A 248 1.06 -12.60 -22.08
#